data_AF-A0A0V8HSW6-F1
#
_entry.id   AF-A0A0V8HSW6-F1
#
_cell.length_a   1.000
_cell.length_b   1.000
_cell.length_c   1.000
_cell.angle_alpha   90.00
_cell.angle_beta   90.00
_cell.angle_gamma   90.00
#
_symmetry.space_group_name_H-M   'P 1'
#
loop_
_entity.id
_entity.type
_entity.pdbx_description
1 polymer ?
#
loop_
_entity_poly.entity_id
_entity_poly.type
_entity_poly.pdbx_seq_one_letter_code
_entity_poly.pdbx_strand_id
1 'polypeptide(L)'
;MMRSRRLAWGLALLAVAAGFGICAGCLWAWQEQLWAAGKVVYFIVSGTTLVFWGLLLSGLSAAAGLWCLIRPMLMRITRKPARVFVRILVYLCVGSAFLVWLYFWFISGAISIAATYHKVTADTGESVVVVKPGFDPASFDIYVPKSAVVFERIKGISGVAESGRFVPDHCTLAKQDADLILNCTNDVTILPNTAN
;
A
#
# COMPACT_ATOMS: atom_id res chain seq x y z
N MET A 1 -4.62 40.71 6.96
CA MET A 1 -3.76 39.62 7.46
C MET A 1 -4.28 38.18 7.21
N MET A 2 -5.59 37.88 7.22
CA MET A 2 -6.06 36.48 7.04
C MET A 2 -5.77 35.84 5.66
N ARG A 3 -5.59 36.64 4.61
CA ARG A 3 -5.39 36.14 3.23
C ARG A 3 -3.99 35.55 3.00
N SER A 4 -2.94 36.10 3.64
CA SER A 4 -1.56 35.58 3.49
C SER A 4 -1.35 34.27 4.25
N ARG A 5 -1.91 34.15 5.46
CA ARG A 5 -1.88 32.88 6.23
C ARG A 5 -2.54 31.72 5.47
N ARG A 6 -3.73 31.93 4.88
CA ARG A 6 -4.40 30.88 4.10
C ARG A 6 -3.63 30.46 2.86
N LEU A 7 -2.95 31.39 2.19
CA LEU A 7 -2.08 31.07 1.05
C LEU A 7 -0.86 30.24 1.48
N ALA A 8 -0.21 30.62 2.58
CA ALA A 8 0.94 29.87 3.12
C ALA A 8 0.55 28.45 3.54
N TRP A 9 -0.56 28.29 4.27
CA TRP A 9 -1.07 26.97 4.65
C TRP A 9 -1.50 26.14 3.43
N GLY A 10 -2.13 26.76 2.43
CA GLY A 10 -2.50 26.08 1.19
C GLY A 10 -1.28 25.55 0.42
N LEU A 11 -0.21 26.34 0.32
CA LEU A 11 1.06 25.92 -0.30
C LEU A 11 1.74 24.82 0.52
N ALA A 12 1.78 24.94 1.84
CA ALA A 12 2.37 23.93 2.71
C ALA A 12 1.63 22.58 2.56
N LEU A 13 0.30 22.60 2.55
CA LEU A 13 -0.51 21.39 2.36
C LEU A 13 -0.30 20.76 0.98
N LEU A 14 -0.14 21.56 -0.08
CA LEU A 14 0.20 21.05 -1.40
C LEU A 14 1.61 20.43 -1.45
N ALA A 15 2.59 21.04 -0.78
CA ALA A 15 3.94 20.49 -0.70
C ALA A 15 3.96 19.14 0.05
N VAL A 16 3.21 19.04 1.15
CA VAL A 16 3.01 17.79 1.90
C VAL A 16 2.33 16.75 1.02
N ALA A 17 1.27 17.13 0.30
CA ALA A 17 0.58 16.25 -0.64
C ALA A 17 1.53 15.68 -1.70
N ALA A 18 2.36 16.54 -2.29
CA ALA A 18 3.35 16.15 -3.30
C ALA A 18 4.39 15.18 -2.70
N GLY A 19 4.89 15.46 -1.50
CA GLY A 19 5.83 14.57 -0.81
C GLY A 19 5.25 13.16 -0.61
N PHE A 20 4.06 13.06 -0.03
CA PHE A 20 3.39 11.76 0.16
C PHE A 20 3.07 11.06 -1.16
N GLY A 21 2.64 11.81 -2.18
CA GLY A 21 2.33 11.27 -3.50
C GLY A 21 3.56 10.71 -4.21
N ILE A 22 4.70 11.40 -4.16
CA ILE A 22 5.97 10.95 -4.72
C ILE A 22 6.46 9.71 -3.97
N CYS A 23 6.45 9.73 -2.65
CA CYS A 23 6.86 8.57 -1.85
C CYS A 23 5.98 7.35 -2.14
N ALA A 24 4.66 7.51 -2.20
CA ALA A 24 3.73 6.43 -2.54
C ALA A 24 3.96 5.90 -3.95
N GLY A 25 4.22 6.78 -4.94
CA GLY A 25 4.55 6.39 -6.31
C GLY A 25 5.88 5.64 -6.43
N CYS A 26 6.93 6.11 -5.73
CA CYS A 26 8.21 5.41 -5.67
C CYS A 26 8.08 4.05 -5.00
N LEU A 27 7.33 3.95 -3.90
CA LEU A 27 7.05 2.69 -3.23
C LEU A 27 6.29 1.72 -4.14
N TRP A 28 5.29 2.21 -4.89
CA TRP A 28 4.56 1.40 -5.86
C TRP A 28 5.47 0.87 -6.97
N ALA A 29 6.26 1.76 -7.60
CA ALA A 29 7.16 1.36 -8.67
C ALA A 29 8.22 0.36 -8.18
N TRP A 30 8.76 0.58 -6.98
CA TRP A 30 9.71 -0.34 -6.36
C TRP A 30 9.06 -1.69 -6.03
N GLN A 31 7.81 -1.65 -5.55
CA GLN A 31 7.03 -2.84 -5.30
C GLN A 31 6.83 -3.65 -6.59
N GLU A 32 6.32 -3.06 -7.67
CA GLU A 32 6.14 -3.73 -8.98
C GLU A 32 7.42 -4.43 -9.47
N GLN A 33 8.57 -3.75 -9.30
CA GLN A 33 9.86 -4.32 -9.67
C GLN A 33 10.22 -5.55 -8.83
N LEU A 34 9.88 -5.55 -7.54
CA LEU A 34 10.11 -6.68 -6.65
C LEU A 34 9.14 -7.83 -6.93
N TRP A 35 7.87 -7.55 -7.24
CA TRP A 35 6.89 -8.55 -7.67
C TRP A 35 7.35 -9.29 -8.92
N ALA A 36 7.85 -8.57 -9.92
CA ALA A 36 8.41 -9.16 -11.13
C ALA A 36 9.61 -10.09 -10.84
N ALA A 37 10.33 -9.84 -9.73
CA ALA A 37 11.44 -10.66 -9.26
C ALA A 37 11.03 -11.77 -8.26
N GLY A 38 9.74 -11.90 -7.93
CA GLY A 38 9.24 -12.86 -6.93
C GLY A 38 9.57 -12.50 -5.47
N LYS A 39 9.75 -11.20 -5.19
CA LYS A 39 10.08 -10.66 -3.87
C LYS A 39 8.96 -9.75 -3.38
N VAL A 40 8.71 -9.77 -2.06
CA VAL A 40 7.69 -8.95 -1.40
C VAL A 40 8.33 -8.15 -0.27
N VAL A 41 7.98 -6.87 -0.17
CA VAL A 41 8.39 -6.00 0.94
C VAL A 41 7.31 -6.04 2.02
N TYR A 42 7.72 -6.36 3.25
CA TYR A 42 6.82 -6.38 4.39
C TYR A 42 7.46 -5.59 5.55
N PHE A 43 6.84 -4.46 5.92
CA PHE A 43 7.30 -3.59 7.00
C PHE A 43 6.16 -3.40 8.00
N ILE A 44 5.95 -4.39 8.90
CA ILE A 44 4.86 -4.44 9.90
C ILE A 44 3.43 -4.50 9.26
N VAL A 45 3.26 -3.90 8.08
CA VAL A 45 2.10 -3.85 7.20
C VAL A 45 2.62 -4.08 5.77
N SER A 46 1.78 -4.63 4.88
CA SER A 46 2.15 -4.85 3.48
C SER A 46 2.48 -3.54 2.76
N GLY A 47 3.41 -3.60 1.79
CA GLY A 47 3.77 -2.44 0.96
C GLY A 47 2.56 -1.78 0.28
N THR A 48 1.58 -2.58 -0.15
CA THR A 48 0.32 -2.07 -0.73
C THR A 48 -0.49 -1.21 0.22
N THR A 49 -0.57 -1.61 1.49
CA THR A 49 -1.30 -0.85 2.50
C THR A 49 -0.62 0.49 2.78
N LEU A 50 0.73 0.52 2.79
CA LEU A 50 1.49 1.76 2.93
C LEU A 50 1.24 2.70 1.75
N VAL A 51 1.19 2.18 0.51
CA VAL A 51 0.85 2.99 -0.66
C VAL A 51 -0.59 3.52 -0.56
N PHE A 52 -1.54 2.69 -0.14
CA PHE A 52 -2.93 3.11 0.07
C PHE A 52 -3.04 4.29 1.06
N TRP A 53 -2.39 4.19 2.22
CA TRP A 53 -2.36 5.28 3.20
C TRP A 53 -1.62 6.52 2.70
N GLY A 54 -0.51 6.34 1.98
CA GLY A 54 0.22 7.44 1.35
C GLY A 54 -0.64 8.21 0.34
N LEU A 55 -1.38 7.50 -0.51
CA LEU A 55 -2.32 8.08 -1.46
C LEU A 55 -3.50 8.78 -0.77
N LEU A 56 -4.03 8.19 0.32
CA LEU A 56 -5.09 8.80 1.12
C LEU A 56 -4.66 10.16 1.69
N LEU A 57 -3.52 10.18 2.39
CA LEU A 57 -2.99 11.39 3.03
C LEU A 57 -2.60 12.44 1.99
N SER A 58 -2.02 12.02 0.86
CA SER A 58 -1.71 12.90 -0.27
C SER A 58 -2.97 13.55 -0.85
N GLY A 59 -4.03 12.78 -1.09
CA GLY A 59 -5.28 13.32 -1.64
C GLY A 59 -5.99 14.28 -0.69
N LEU A 60 -6.09 13.93 0.60
CA LEU A 60 -6.73 14.77 1.61
C LEU A 60 -5.99 16.10 1.78
N SER A 61 -4.66 16.06 1.84
CA SER A 61 -3.84 17.28 1.93
C SER A 61 -3.92 18.13 0.66
N ALA A 62 -3.96 17.51 -0.53
CA ALA A 62 -4.17 18.21 -1.79
C ALA A 62 -5.54 18.92 -1.84
N ALA A 63 -6.62 18.22 -1.45
CA ALA A 63 -7.98 18.77 -1.41
C ALA A 63 -8.07 19.96 -0.43
N ALA A 64 -7.50 19.81 0.77
CA ALA A 64 -7.45 20.89 1.76
C ALA A 64 -6.63 22.10 1.27
N GLY A 65 -5.50 21.86 0.62
CA GLY A 65 -4.65 22.89 0.03
C GLY A 65 -5.37 23.66 -1.09
N LEU A 66 -6.00 22.93 -2.02
CA LEU A 66 -6.80 23.51 -3.11
C LEU A 66 -7.98 24.31 -2.58
N TRP A 67 -8.73 23.80 -1.60
CA TRP A 67 -9.83 24.53 -0.98
C TRP A 67 -9.39 25.88 -0.39
N CYS A 68 -8.21 25.91 0.22
CA CYS A 68 -7.61 27.12 0.77
C CYS A 68 -7.12 28.11 -0.30
N LEU A 69 -6.65 27.63 -1.46
CA LEU A 69 -6.04 28.43 -2.54
C LEU A 69 -7.05 28.94 -3.59
N ILE A 70 -8.05 28.15 -3.94
CA ILE A 70 -9.01 28.47 -5.02
C ILE A 70 -9.76 29.76 -4.71
N ARG A 71 -10.28 29.91 -3.49
CA ARG A 71 -11.07 31.09 -3.08
C ARG A 71 -10.28 32.40 -3.16
N PRO A 72 -9.08 32.54 -2.56
CA PRO A 72 -8.30 33.77 -2.67
C PRO A 72 -7.81 34.06 -4.09
N MET A 73 -7.52 33.05 -4.91
CA MET A 73 -7.14 33.24 -6.32
C MET A 73 -8.30 33.76 -7.16
N LEU A 74 -9.49 33.16 -7.06
CA LEU A 74 -10.68 33.60 -7.80
C LEU A 74 -11.12 35.03 -7.43
N MET A 75 -10.96 35.40 -6.16
CA MET A 75 -11.24 36.77 -5.68
C MET A 75 -10.28 37.83 -6.23
N ARG A 76 -9.14 37.44 -6.84
CA ARG A 76 -8.16 38.38 -7.42
C ARG A 76 -8.55 38.84 -8.82
N ILE A 77 -9.42 38.09 -9.51
CA ILE A 77 -9.90 38.42 -10.86
C ILE A 77 -10.99 39.47 -10.75
N THR A 78 -10.75 40.69 -11.24
CA THR A 78 -11.68 41.83 -11.15
C THR A 78 -12.88 41.72 -12.09
N ARG A 79 -12.69 41.17 -13.31
CA ARG A 79 -13.76 41.03 -14.31
C ARG A 79 -14.69 39.85 -14.00
N LYS A 80 -15.99 40.11 -13.81
CA LYS A 80 -17.03 39.10 -13.54
C LYS A 80 -17.09 37.94 -14.56
N PRO A 81 -17.15 38.18 -15.89
CA PRO A 81 -17.27 37.07 -16.84
C PRO A 81 -16.03 36.18 -16.86
N ALA A 82 -14.84 36.78 -16.82
CA ALA A 82 -13.58 36.04 -16.73
C ALA A 82 -13.48 35.22 -15.42
N ARG A 83 -13.97 35.76 -14.31
CA ARG A 83 -14.01 35.05 -13.02
C ARG A 83 -14.90 33.80 -13.09
N VAL A 84 -16.05 33.86 -13.75
CA VAL A 84 -16.95 32.71 -13.92
C VAL A 84 -16.30 31.63 -14.79
N PHE A 85 -15.72 32.02 -15.93
CA PHE A 85 -15.05 31.09 -16.82
C PHE A 85 -13.88 30.37 -16.14
N VAL A 86 -12.99 31.11 -15.49
CA VAL A 86 -11.86 30.55 -14.74
C VAL A 86 -12.34 29.65 -13.60
N ARG A 87 -13.42 30.02 -12.91
CA ARG A 87 -14.01 29.20 -11.86
C ARG A 87 -14.47 27.84 -12.40
N ILE A 88 -15.19 27.81 -13.51
CA ILE A 88 -15.64 26.57 -14.16
C ILE A 88 -14.44 25.71 -14.56
N LEU A 89 -13.45 26.31 -15.23
CA LEU A 89 -12.25 25.61 -15.68
C LEU A 89 -11.49 24.98 -14.49
N VAL A 90 -11.29 25.75 -13.42
CA VAL A 90 -10.61 25.26 -12.21
C VAL A 90 -11.37 24.09 -11.58
N TYR A 91 -12.70 24.17 -11.46
CA TYR A 91 -13.47 23.05 -10.90
C TYR A 91 -13.47 21.83 -11.80
N LEU A 92 -13.47 22.00 -13.13
CA LEU A 92 -13.32 20.88 -14.07
C LEU A 92 -11.95 20.20 -13.91
N CYS A 93 -10.86 20.98 -13.84
CA CYS A 93 -9.52 20.43 -13.63
C CYS A 93 -9.36 19.76 -12.27
N VAL A 94 -9.92 20.35 -11.20
CA VAL A 94 -9.91 19.75 -9.87
C VAL A 94 -10.75 18.47 -9.84
N GLY A 95 -11.91 18.49 -10.49
CA GLY A 95 -12.79 17.32 -10.61
C GLY A 95 -12.13 16.17 -11.37
N SER A 96 -11.49 16.45 -12.51
CA SER A 96 -10.78 15.41 -13.28
C SER A 96 -9.60 14.84 -12.50
N ALA A 97 -8.79 15.68 -11.86
CA ALA A 97 -7.69 15.23 -11.01
C ALA A 97 -8.19 14.39 -9.83
N PHE A 98 -9.31 14.77 -9.22
CA PHE A 98 -9.92 14.03 -8.12
C PHE A 98 -10.44 12.65 -8.57
N LEU A 99 -11.02 12.54 -9.76
CA LEU A 99 -11.45 11.26 -10.32
C LEU A 99 -10.27 10.31 -10.58
N VAL A 100 -9.18 10.83 -11.15
CA VAL A 100 -7.96 10.04 -11.37
C VAL A 100 -7.39 9.57 -10.04
N TRP A 101 -7.31 10.46 -9.05
CA TRP A 101 -6.85 10.11 -7.70
C TRP A 101 -7.75 9.04 -7.05
N LEU A 102 -9.07 9.19 -7.12
CA LEU A 102 -10.03 8.20 -6.60
C LEU A 102 -9.81 6.84 -7.24
N TYR A 103 -9.64 6.78 -8.56
CA TYR A 103 -9.38 5.53 -9.27
C TYR A 103 -8.14 4.81 -8.74
N PHE A 104 -7.00 5.51 -8.61
CA PHE A 104 -5.78 4.93 -8.04
C PHE A 104 -5.94 4.51 -6.57
N TRP A 105 -6.64 5.33 -5.78
CA TRP A 105 -6.91 5.03 -4.38
C TRP A 105 -7.80 3.78 -4.22
N PHE A 106 -8.86 3.64 -5.02
CA PHE A 106 -9.72 2.46 -5.01
C PHE A 106 -8.97 1.20 -5.43
N ILE A 107 -8.14 1.27 -6.48
CA ILE A 107 -7.36 0.12 -6.94
C ILE A 107 -6.34 -0.32 -5.89
N SER A 108 -5.57 0.62 -5.33
CA SER A 108 -4.62 0.31 -4.26
C SER A 108 -5.31 -0.29 -3.03
N GLY A 109 -6.51 0.21 -2.68
CA GLY A 109 -7.33 -0.34 -1.61
C GLY A 109 -7.81 -1.77 -1.92
N ALA A 110 -8.33 -2.00 -3.12
CA ALA A 110 -8.77 -3.33 -3.55
C ALA A 110 -7.63 -4.35 -3.51
N ILE A 111 -6.43 -3.97 -3.97
CA ILE A 111 -5.25 -4.84 -3.93
C ILE A 111 -4.80 -5.08 -2.48
N SER A 112 -4.89 -4.07 -1.61
CA SER A 112 -4.55 -4.22 -0.19
C SER A 112 -5.50 -5.17 0.54
N ILE A 113 -6.78 -5.21 0.17
CA ILE A 113 -7.77 -6.13 0.74
C ILE A 113 -7.62 -7.54 0.16
N ALA A 114 -7.36 -7.65 -1.15
CA ALA A 114 -7.26 -8.94 -1.83
C ALA A 114 -6.00 -9.72 -1.45
N ALA A 115 -4.89 -9.03 -1.17
CA ALA A 115 -3.66 -9.67 -0.74
C ALA A 115 -3.53 -9.60 0.79
N THR A 116 -3.97 -10.65 1.48
CA THR A 116 -3.76 -10.80 2.93
C THR A 116 -2.36 -11.37 3.18
N TYR A 117 -1.53 -10.59 3.84
CA TYR A 117 -0.18 -10.99 4.27
C TYR A 117 -0.21 -11.22 5.77
N HIS A 118 0.16 -12.40 6.21
CA HIS A 118 0.26 -12.74 7.62
C HIS A 118 1.69 -13.13 7.96
N LYS A 119 2.31 -12.41 8.89
CA LYS A 119 3.66 -12.70 9.36
C LYS A 119 3.56 -13.64 10.56
N VAL A 120 4.05 -14.86 10.41
CA VAL A 120 4.16 -15.84 11.50
C VAL A 120 5.60 -15.81 12.01
N THR A 121 5.77 -15.74 13.33
CA THR A 121 7.08 -15.71 13.98
C THR A 121 7.19 -16.91 14.91
N ALA A 122 8.29 -17.65 14.81
CA ALA A 122 8.59 -18.74 15.72
C ALA A 122 9.10 -18.20 17.06
N ASP A 123 9.00 -19.01 18.11
CA ASP A 123 9.53 -18.69 19.45
C ASP A 123 11.06 -18.44 19.42
N THR A 124 11.74 -18.97 18.41
CA THR A 124 13.18 -18.78 18.15
C THR A 124 13.51 -17.44 17.48
N GLY A 125 12.50 -16.62 17.15
CA GLY A 125 12.65 -15.30 16.53
C GLY A 125 12.72 -15.30 15.00
N GLU A 126 12.75 -16.48 14.36
CA GLU A 126 12.66 -16.61 12.90
C GLU A 126 11.22 -16.29 12.45
N SER A 127 11.05 -15.64 11.29
CA SER A 127 9.71 -15.21 10.84
C SER A 127 9.49 -15.43 9.36
N VAL A 128 8.30 -15.87 9.00
CA VAL A 128 7.88 -16.18 7.63
C VAL A 128 6.61 -15.39 7.31
N VAL A 129 6.48 -14.92 6.08
CA VAL A 129 5.26 -14.25 5.62
C VAL A 129 4.48 -15.21 4.74
N VAL A 130 3.26 -15.51 5.13
CA VAL A 130 2.32 -16.31 4.34
C VAL A 130 1.33 -15.38 3.66
N VAL A 131 1.12 -15.60 2.37
CA VAL A 131 0.25 -14.78 1.54
C VAL A 131 -0.82 -15.66 0.95
N LYS A 132 -2.05 -15.16 0.90
CA LYS A 132 -3.10 -15.76 0.09
C LYS A 132 -3.12 -15.09 -1.29
N PRO A 133 -2.60 -15.72 -2.35
CA PRO A 133 -2.61 -15.13 -3.68
C PRO A 133 -4.02 -15.21 -4.28
N GLY A 134 -4.78 -14.13 -4.14
CA GLY A 134 -5.97 -13.86 -4.96
C GLY A 134 -7.27 -14.51 -4.49
N PHE A 135 -8.12 -14.87 -5.45
CA PHE A 135 -9.50 -15.30 -5.23
C PHE A 135 -9.67 -16.78 -4.90
N ASP A 136 -8.66 -17.60 -5.16
CA ASP A 136 -8.70 -19.01 -4.79
C ASP A 136 -8.61 -19.11 -3.26
N PRO A 137 -9.64 -19.64 -2.59
CA PRO A 137 -9.63 -19.71 -1.15
C PRO A 137 -8.56 -20.67 -0.60
N ALA A 138 -8.05 -21.59 -1.42
CA ALA A 138 -7.11 -22.63 -1.02
C ALA A 138 -5.65 -22.31 -1.35
N SER A 139 -5.38 -21.34 -2.23
CA SER A 139 -4.00 -21.02 -2.61
C SER A 139 -3.25 -20.30 -1.49
N PHE A 140 -1.98 -20.64 -1.31
CA PHE A 140 -1.07 -19.88 -0.46
C PHE A 140 0.35 -19.84 -1.03
N ASP A 141 1.05 -18.74 -0.75
CA ASP A 141 2.45 -18.53 -1.07
C ASP A 141 3.24 -18.22 0.19
N ILE A 142 4.42 -18.82 0.31
CA ILE A 142 5.31 -18.62 1.46
C ILE A 142 6.53 -17.79 1.06
N TYR A 143 6.82 -16.78 1.87
CA TYR A 143 7.94 -15.88 1.70
C TYR A 143 8.87 -15.92 2.92
N VAL A 144 10.16 -16.13 2.68
CA VAL A 144 11.21 -16.16 3.71
C VAL A 144 12.00 -14.86 3.77
N PRO A 145 12.50 -14.46 4.95
CA PRO A 145 13.22 -13.22 5.11
C PRO A 145 14.58 -13.30 4.42
N LYS A 146 14.80 -12.45 3.41
CA LYS A 146 16.13 -12.23 2.81
C LYS A 146 16.87 -11.09 3.52
N SER A 147 16.12 -10.16 4.09
CA SER A 147 16.61 -9.04 4.90
C SER A 147 15.52 -8.63 5.91
N ALA A 148 15.80 -7.65 6.76
CA ALA A 148 14.85 -7.16 7.76
C ALA A 148 13.48 -6.72 7.18
N VAL A 149 13.41 -6.39 5.89
CA VAL A 149 12.22 -5.82 5.24
C VAL A 149 11.80 -6.52 3.95
N VAL A 150 12.71 -7.28 3.34
CA VAL A 150 12.47 -7.95 2.04
C VAL A 150 12.35 -9.45 2.28
N PHE A 151 11.23 -10.00 1.84
CA PHE A 151 10.94 -11.42 1.86
C PHE A 151 10.94 -11.96 0.42
N GLU A 152 11.47 -13.15 0.20
CA GLU A 152 11.59 -13.78 -1.10
C GLU A 152 10.72 -15.04 -1.14
N ARG A 153 9.98 -15.23 -2.23
CA ARG A 153 9.12 -16.40 -2.41
C ARG A 153 9.98 -17.65 -2.52
N ILE A 154 9.64 -18.69 -1.75
CA ILE A 154 10.28 -19.99 -1.96
C ILE A 154 9.66 -20.63 -3.21
N LYS A 155 10.48 -20.82 -4.25
CA LYS A 155 10.07 -21.57 -5.44
C LYS A 155 9.93 -23.05 -5.07
N GLY A 156 8.77 -23.63 -5.34
CA GLY A 156 8.49 -25.06 -5.11
C GLY A 156 7.65 -25.37 -3.86
N ILE A 157 7.47 -24.41 -2.95
CA ILE A 157 6.53 -24.51 -1.80
C ILE A 157 5.35 -23.55 -2.04
N SER A 158 4.72 -23.66 -3.21
CA SER A 158 3.42 -23.06 -3.50
C SER A 158 2.37 -24.15 -3.35
N GLY A 159 1.53 -24.03 -2.33
CA GLY A 159 0.58 -25.08 -1.97
C GLY A 159 -0.87 -24.69 -2.22
N VAL A 160 -1.69 -25.70 -2.43
CA VAL A 160 -3.14 -25.63 -2.28
C VAL A 160 -3.43 -26.25 -0.91
N ALA A 161 -4.05 -25.51 0.00
CA ALA A 161 -4.43 -26.00 1.31
C ALA A 161 -5.30 -27.26 1.15
N GLU A 162 -4.94 -28.36 1.80
CA GLU A 162 -5.63 -29.66 1.69
C GLU A 162 -7.08 -29.55 2.22
N SER A 163 -7.30 -28.58 3.12
CA SER A 163 -8.61 -28.18 3.64
C SER A 163 -9.50 -27.42 2.64
N GLY A 164 -8.99 -27.05 1.47
CA GLY A 164 -9.69 -26.23 0.47
C GLY A 164 -9.92 -24.76 0.89
N ARG A 165 -9.45 -24.36 2.08
CA ARG A 165 -9.49 -22.98 2.59
C ARG A 165 -8.26 -22.68 3.43
N PHE A 166 -7.42 -21.78 2.95
CA PHE A 166 -6.29 -21.25 3.70
C PHE A 166 -6.76 -20.16 4.69
N VAL A 167 -6.55 -20.39 5.99
CA VAL A 167 -6.82 -19.44 7.07
C VAL A 167 -5.49 -19.02 7.72
N PRO A 168 -4.95 -17.84 7.37
CA PRO A 168 -3.61 -17.42 7.81
C PRO A 168 -3.46 -17.25 9.33
N ASP A 169 -4.53 -16.88 10.04
CA ASP A 169 -4.49 -16.59 11.49
C ASP A 169 -4.30 -17.85 12.37
N HIS A 170 -4.40 -19.05 11.79
CA HIS A 170 -4.16 -20.32 12.48
C HIS A 170 -2.81 -20.94 12.15
N CYS A 171 -1.93 -20.20 11.49
CA CYS A 171 -0.58 -20.66 11.19
C CYS A 171 0.35 -20.44 12.39
N THR A 172 1.05 -21.50 12.78
CA THR A 172 2.11 -21.47 13.80
C THR A 172 3.42 -21.90 13.16
N LEU A 173 4.52 -21.29 13.58
CA LEU A 173 5.85 -21.59 13.09
C LEU A 173 6.65 -22.18 14.25
N ALA A 174 7.06 -23.43 14.13
CA ALA A 174 7.89 -24.12 15.10
C ALA A 174 9.24 -24.46 14.47
N LYS A 175 10.32 -24.29 15.24
CA LYS A 175 11.63 -24.79 14.83
C LYS A 175 11.75 -26.24 15.26
N GLN A 176 11.99 -27.15 14.32
CA GLN A 176 12.25 -28.55 14.61
C GLN A 176 13.61 -28.92 14.05
N ASP A 177 14.58 -29.08 14.96
CA ASP A 177 15.98 -29.36 14.67
C ASP A 177 16.62 -28.32 13.72
N ALA A 178 16.94 -28.74 12.50
CA ALA A 178 17.48 -27.88 11.46
C ALA A 178 16.37 -27.14 10.72
N ASP A 179 15.16 -27.67 10.59
CA ASP A 179 14.13 -27.14 9.70
C ASP A 179 13.09 -26.26 10.41
N LEU A 180 12.46 -25.37 9.65
CA LEU A 180 11.31 -24.61 10.13
C LEU A 180 10.02 -25.30 9.67
N ILE A 181 9.12 -25.55 10.60
CA ILE A 181 7.83 -26.17 10.30
C ILE A 181 6.74 -25.13 10.47
N LEU A 182 6.10 -24.80 9.34
CA LEU A 182 4.91 -23.99 9.33
C LEU A 182 3.70 -24.91 9.34
N ASN A 183 2.97 -24.88 10.45
CA ASN A 183 1.73 -25.63 10.63
C ASN A 183 0.54 -24.68 10.49
N CYS A 184 -0.23 -24.86 9.43
CA CYS A 184 -1.43 -24.07 9.13
C CYS A 184 -2.65 -24.99 9.20
N THR A 185 -3.21 -25.14 10.40
CA THR A 185 -4.35 -26.04 10.69
C THR A 185 -4.04 -27.51 10.38
N ASN A 186 -4.31 -27.97 9.15
CA ASN A 186 -4.08 -29.36 8.71
C ASN A 186 -2.88 -29.48 7.76
N ASP A 187 -2.40 -28.36 7.21
CA ASP A 187 -1.29 -28.35 6.26
C ASP A 187 0.03 -28.12 7.01
N VAL A 188 0.92 -29.11 6.93
CA VAL A 188 2.28 -29.02 7.48
C VAL A 188 3.25 -28.80 6.33
N THR A 189 3.91 -27.65 6.32
CA THR A 189 4.95 -27.33 5.33
C THR A 189 6.31 -27.22 6.01
N ILE A 190 7.24 -28.05 5.53
CA ILE A 190 8.63 -28.04 6.00
C ILE A 190 9.40 -27.05 5.14
N LEU A 191 9.96 -26.05 5.80
CA LEU A 191 10.73 -24.98 5.20
C LEU A 191 12.22 -25.29 5.41
N PRO A 192 13.02 -25.34 4.34
CA PRO A 192 14.45 -25.53 4.49
C PRO A 192 15.04 -24.34 5.24
N ASN A 193 15.90 -24.63 6.21
CA ASN A 193 16.60 -23.59 6.94
C ASN A 193 17.43 -22.74 5.99
N THR A 194 17.15 -21.44 5.96
CA THR A 194 17.91 -20.48 5.16
C THR A 194 19.09 -19.86 5.95
N ALA A 195 19.43 -20.41 7.12
CA ALA A 195 20.55 -19.96 7.96
C ALA A 195 21.95 -20.46 7.54
N ASN A 196 22.14 -20.97 6.32
CA ASN A 196 23.45 -21.30 5.76
C ASN A 196 23.81 -20.41 4.56
#